data_AF-A0A533VK03-F1
#
_entry.id   AF-A0A533VK03-F1
#
_cell.length_a   1.000
_cell.length_b   1.000
_cell.length_c   1.000
_cell.angle_alpha   90.00
_cell.angle_beta   90.00
_cell.angle_gamma   90.00
#
_symmetry.space_group_name_H-M   'P 1'
#
loop_
_entity.id
_entity.type
_entity.pdbx_description
1 polymer ?
#
loop_
_entity_poly.entity_id
_entity_poly.type
_entity_poly.pdbx_seq_one_letter_code
_entity_poly.pdbx_strand_id
1 'polypeptide(L)'
;MVTVQKTGTYNALVGRLNEIIQDNIGAPLRYLVNWGRLYSLWPVHLETACCVPPDTVILGDNKSISEYAPGDSVTGISGHAQVTQTFDREYKGFLVEVTGRGMLPLLITPEHPVFTAAREVRSGKGEYLTGTSWKKAGELVSSPPVKVKGRFVFPNKTHDCLLIPRIKGYVGLATIPLEHYSTRRGLAILRGRGESPSLELPLSVETAWLLGVYVAEGWTTKNHDVFLSLGRDERSFANRISRVVRSLGYSPQIKEKETTLVVRFSSSILARALREWCGHLAENKKIPDFILYHRSEALLRAFLRGYHLGDGSVTKDKRGPRFDRASTISRILALQIQLAYARLGRFARIRKEPREGTSKILGRTVKTRDAYSISILSSKRKVADFRINSEFIVVPIKRISKLPYDGHVKNLETTDNTYLVSNAVVHNCSVEVGAAAGSRFDMERFGALEAFGSLRQCDLLIVMGTVTRKLAPRLKLIYDQMAEPKWTIAMGACAITG
;
A
#
# COMPACT_ATOMS: atom_id res chain seq x y z
N MET A 1 -4.65 57.14 63.71
CA MET A 1 -5.68 58.19 63.56
C MET A 1 -5.21 59.05 62.39
N VAL A 2 -5.89 59.13 61.25
CA VAL A 2 -7.21 59.76 61.05
C VAL A 2 -7.92 59.11 59.86
N THR A 3 -9.22 58.84 60.04
CA THR A 3 -10.19 58.43 59.01
C THR A 3 -10.80 59.68 58.39
N VAL A 4 -10.98 59.75 57.06
CA VAL A 4 -12.05 60.56 56.44
C VAL A 4 -12.56 59.84 55.19
N GLN A 5 -13.88 59.76 55.09
CA GLN A 5 -14.67 59.13 54.03
C GLN A 5 -15.52 60.20 53.32
N LYS A 6 -15.96 59.87 52.08
CA LYS A 6 -17.06 60.45 51.25
C LYS A 6 -16.69 61.70 50.43
N THR A 7 -17.13 61.91 49.18
CA THR A 7 -18.21 61.38 48.29
C THR A 7 -17.86 61.94 46.89
N GLY A 8 -17.95 61.28 45.73
CA GLY A 8 -19.04 60.50 45.17
C GLY A 8 -19.91 61.37 44.24
N THR A 9 -19.59 61.46 42.93
CA THR A 9 -20.53 61.38 41.76
C THR A 9 -20.03 61.97 40.42
N TYR A 10 -19.11 62.95 40.35
CA TYR A 10 -18.72 63.56 39.03
C TYR A 10 -17.51 62.91 38.34
N ASN A 11 -16.50 62.43 39.09
CA ASN A 11 -15.41 61.59 38.54
C ASN A 11 -15.91 60.26 37.98
N ALA A 12 -17.15 59.87 38.30
CA ALA A 12 -17.73 58.62 37.88
C ALA A 12 -18.12 58.61 36.40
N LEU A 13 -18.44 59.75 35.76
CA LEU A 13 -18.96 59.71 34.38
C LEU A 13 -17.85 59.73 33.31
N VAL A 14 -16.82 60.58 33.48
CA VAL A 14 -15.64 60.62 32.61
C VAL A 14 -14.74 59.40 32.87
N GLY A 15 -14.65 58.96 34.13
CA GLY A 15 -14.07 57.67 34.50
C GLY A 15 -14.79 56.52 33.80
N ARG A 16 -16.13 56.44 33.89
CA ARG A 16 -16.90 55.37 33.23
C ARG A 16 -16.80 55.36 31.72
N LEU A 17 -16.71 56.49 31.03
CA LEU A 17 -16.57 56.50 29.55
C LEU A 17 -15.17 56.06 29.09
N ASN A 18 -14.10 56.44 29.80
CA ASN A 18 -12.74 55.95 29.52
C ASN A 18 -12.53 54.51 29.99
N GLU A 19 -13.14 54.11 31.11
CA GLU A 19 -13.21 52.72 31.57
C GLU A 19 -14.02 51.88 30.59
N ILE A 20 -15.18 52.33 30.08
CA ILE A 20 -15.96 51.56 29.11
C ILE A 20 -15.19 51.34 27.80
N ILE A 21 -14.36 52.30 27.35
CA ILE A 21 -13.55 52.16 26.13
C ILE A 21 -12.26 51.34 26.39
N GLN A 22 -11.60 51.51 27.54
CA GLN A 22 -10.41 50.72 27.90
C GLN A 22 -10.76 49.28 28.34
N ASP A 23 -11.82 49.08 29.09
CA ASP A 23 -12.24 47.79 29.64
C ASP A 23 -12.92 46.90 28.60
N ASN A 24 -13.69 47.46 27.65
CA ASN A 24 -14.43 46.62 26.72
C ASN A 24 -13.72 46.32 25.39
N ILE A 25 -12.72 47.12 24.96
CA ILE A 25 -12.09 46.89 23.64
C ILE A 25 -10.56 46.99 23.67
N GLY A 26 -9.97 47.85 24.50
CA GLY A 26 -8.53 48.14 24.44
C GLY A 26 -7.61 47.21 25.24
N ALA A 27 -7.89 46.98 26.52
CA ALA A 27 -6.98 46.29 27.43
C ALA A 27 -7.01 44.75 27.32
N PRO A 28 -8.17 44.08 27.21
CA PRO A 28 -8.22 42.62 27.11
C PRO A 28 -7.61 42.12 25.80
N LEU A 29 -7.88 42.80 24.69
CA LEU A 29 -7.35 42.43 23.38
C LEU A 29 -5.83 42.64 23.31
N ARG A 30 -5.33 43.74 23.88
CA ARG A 30 -3.90 44.06 23.87
C ARG A 30 -3.10 43.18 24.84
N TYR A 31 -3.71 42.73 25.95
CA TYR A 31 -3.14 41.73 26.85
C TYR A 31 -3.16 40.33 26.21
N LEU A 32 -4.27 39.89 25.60
CA LEU A 32 -4.35 38.60 24.91
C LEU A 32 -3.37 38.50 23.74
N VAL A 33 -3.26 39.58 22.95
CA VAL A 33 -2.32 39.65 21.82
C VAL A 33 -0.86 39.70 22.31
N ASN A 34 -0.54 40.43 23.38
CA ASN A 34 0.83 40.50 23.88
C ASN A 34 1.24 39.27 24.71
N TRP A 35 0.30 38.61 25.40
CA TRP A 35 0.51 37.32 26.05
C TRP A 35 0.71 36.21 25.00
N GLY A 36 -0.08 36.20 23.93
CA GLY A 36 0.15 35.34 22.78
C GLY A 36 1.50 35.59 22.09
N ARG A 37 2.00 36.83 22.07
CA ARG A 37 3.29 37.19 21.44
C ARG A 37 4.55 36.95 22.29
N LEU A 38 4.43 36.88 23.61
CA LEU A 38 5.58 36.70 24.54
C LEU A 38 5.87 35.23 24.87
N TYR A 39 4.93 34.32 24.60
CA TYR A 39 5.01 32.90 25.00
C TYR A 39 4.76 31.93 23.85
N SER A 40 4.76 32.40 22.60
CA SER A 40 4.62 31.49 21.46
C SER A 40 5.92 30.75 21.17
N LEU A 41 5.88 29.42 21.21
CA LEU A 41 6.98 28.52 20.85
C LEU A 41 7.11 28.42 19.33
N TRP A 42 8.32 28.59 18.79
CA TRP A 42 8.63 28.55 17.36
C TRP A 42 9.44 27.30 17.02
N PRO A 43 8.80 26.14 16.72
CA PRO A 43 9.50 24.90 16.41
C PRO A 43 10.05 24.87 14.98
N VAL A 44 11.33 24.48 14.83
CA VAL A 44 11.89 24.00 13.55
C VAL A 44 12.12 22.49 13.62
N HIS A 45 11.69 21.78 12.58
CA HIS A 45 11.73 20.32 12.49
C HIS A 45 12.83 19.82 11.53
N LEU A 46 13.63 18.87 12.01
CA LEU A 46 14.61 18.16 11.19
C LEU A 46 14.20 16.69 11.04
N GLU A 47 13.77 16.34 9.84
CA GLU A 47 13.29 15.02 9.50
C GLU A 47 14.37 14.19 8.79
N THR A 48 14.50 12.94 9.20
CA THR A 48 15.08 11.90 8.33
C THR A 48 13.99 10.89 8.06
N ALA A 49 13.42 10.92 6.86
CA ALA A 49 12.46 9.94 6.38
C ALA A 49 13.21 8.64 6.04
N CYS A 50 12.80 7.50 6.59
CA CYS A 50 13.57 6.26 6.47
C CYS A 50 12.69 5.02 6.38
N CYS A 51 12.57 4.39 5.23
CA CYS A 51 11.50 3.41 5.15
C CYS A 51 11.88 2.15 4.30
N VAL A 52 12.19 2.19 2.99
CA VAL A 52 12.45 0.96 2.16
C VAL A 52 13.54 1.08 1.06
N PRO A 53 14.10 -0.03 0.53
CA PRO A 53 14.97 -0.02 -0.65
C PRO A 53 14.34 0.53 -1.95
N PRO A 54 15.13 1.08 -2.88
CA PRO A 54 14.66 1.78 -4.08
C PRO A 54 13.85 0.91 -5.06
N ASP A 55 14.12 -0.40 -5.09
CA ASP A 55 13.50 -1.41 -5.96
C ASP A 55 12.20 -2.00 -5.37
N THR A 56 11.79 -1.54 -4.19
CA THR A 56 10.58 -2.05 -3.51
C THR A 56 9.35 -1.73 -4.34
N VAL A 57 8.63 -2.77 -4.78
CA VAL A 57 7.36 -2.63 -5.51
C VAL A 57 6.26 -2.17 -4.56
N ILE A 58 5.57 -1.09 -4.93
CA ILE A 58 4.42 -0.54 -4.22
C ILE A 58 3.18 -0.68 -5.11
N LEU A 59 2.08 -1.18 -4.54
CA LEU A 59 0.79 -1.33 -5.24
C LEU A 59 0.06 0.02 -5.35
N GLY A 60 -0.82 0.14 -6.34
CA GLY A 60 -1.41 1.39 -6.80
C GLY A 60 -1.09 1.52 -8.27
N ASP A 61 -0.16 2.40 -8.63
CA ASP A 61 0.41 2.47 -9.99
C ASP A 61 1.35 1.29 -10.32
N ASN A 62 1.63 0.42 -9.33
CA ASN A 62 2.32 -0.87 -9.48
C ASN A 62 3.75 -0.76 -10.03
N LYS A 63 4.53 0.18 -9.48
CA LYS A 63 5.93 0.45 -9.87
C LYS A 63 6.87 0.38 -8.66
N SER A 64 8.17 0.50 -8.90
CA SER A 64 9.13 0.60 -7.79
C SER A 64 8.93 1.93 -7.06
N ILE A 65 9.20 1.97 -5.76
CA ILE A 65 9.05 3.18 -4.95
C ILE A 65 9.86 4.37 -5.50
N SER A 66 10.97 4.10 -6.20
CA SER A 66 11.80 5.14 -6.80
C SER A 66 11.17 5.84 -8.00
N GLU A 67 10.18 5.21 -8.63
CA GLU A 67 9.48 5.76 -9.80
C GLU A 67 8.23 6.56 -9.42
N TYR A 68 7.89 6.63 -8.13
CA TYR A 68 6.77 7.42 -7.64
C TYR A 68 7.12 8.92 -7.60
N ALA A 69 6.10 9.73 -7.83
CA ALA A 69 6.11 11.19 -7.80
C ALA A 69 4.79 11.69 -7.16
N PRO A 70 4.75 12.94 -6.68
CA PRO A 70 3.49 13.54 -6.21
C PRO A 70 2.37 13.43 -7.25
N GLY A 71 1.17 13.04 -6.79
CA GLY A 71 -0.01 12.81 -7.62
C GLY A 71 -0.26 11.35 -8.01
N ASP A 72 0.76 10.49 -7.93
CA ASP A 72 0.64 9.06 -8.20
C ASP A 72 -0.29 8.35 -7.21
N SER A 73 -0.85 7.22 -7.64
CA SER A 73 -1.79 6.43 -6.85
C SER A 73 -1.08 5.30 -6.11
N VAL A 74 -1.36 5.15 -4.82
CA VAL A 74 -0.83 4.09 -3.96
C VAL A 74 -1.94 3.40 -3.17
N THR A 75 -1.80 2.10 -2.96
CA THR A 75 -2.66 1.35 -2.06
C THR A 75 -2.23 1.59 -0.62
N GLY A 76 -3.08 2.24 0.17
CA GLY A 76 -2.97 2.36 1.63
C GLY A 76 -3.97 1.49 2.38
N ILE A 77 -4.12 1.74 3.68
CA ILE A 77 -5.10 1.09 4.56
C ILE A 77 -6.54 1.41 4.14
N SER A 78 -6.78 2.61 3.60
CA SER A 78 -8.08 3.05 3.10
C SER A 78 -8.45 2.44 1.74
N GLY A 79 -7.47 1.88 1.03
CA GLY A 79 -7.59 1.28 -0.29
C GLY A 79 -7.01 2.12 -1.42
N HIS A 80 -7.23 3.44 -1.42
CA HIS A 80 -6.65 4.36 -2.40
C HIS A 80 -6.18 5.63 -1.68
N ALA A 81 -4.89 5.90 -1.79
CA ALA A 81 -4.26 7.13 -1.35
C ALA A 81 -3.44 7.73 -2.49
N GLN A 82 -3.27 9.05 -2.47
CA GLN A 82 -2.37 9.73 -3.40
C GLN A 82 -1.05 10.05 -2.73
N VAL A 83 0.04 9.98 -3.50
CA VAL A 83 1.35 10.42 -3.04
C VAL A 83 1.35 11.95 -3.00
N THR A 84 1.64 12.53 -1.84
CA THR A 84 1.80 13.98 -1.67
C THR A 84 3.26 14.39 -1.82
N GLN A 85 4.18 13.55 -1.32
CA GLN A 85 5.62 13.81 -1.34
C GLN A 85 6.42 12.52 -1.42
N THR A 86 7.64 12.60 -1.95
CA THR A 86 8.61 11.49 -2.00
C THR A 86 9.89 11.88 -1.27
N PHE A 87 10.55 10.88 -0.68
CA PHE A 87 11.77 11.07 0.09
C PHE A 87 12.87 10.11 -0.37
N ASP A 88 14.11 10.58 -0.27
CA ASP A 88 15.31 9.83 -0.59
C ASP A 88 16.44 10.21 0.36
N ARG A 89 17.19 9.22 0.85
CA ARG A 89 18.42 9.44 1.61
C ARG A 89 19.39 8.28 1.46
N GLU A 90 20.67 8.56 1.67
CA GLU A 90 21.66 7.51 1.90
C GLU A 90 21.44 6.84 3.27
N TYR A 91 21.64 5.52 3.31
CA TYR A 91 21.56 4.70 4.51
C TYR A 91 22.65 3.63 4.52
N LYS A 92 23.36 3.57 5.64
CA LYS A 92 24.38 2.55 5.92
C LYS A 92 24.06 1.91 7.27
N GLY A 93 23.77 0.62 7.27
CA GLY A 93 23.31 -0.09 8.45
C GLY A 93 22.80 -1.48 8.12
N PHE A 94 21.69 -1.88 8.76
CA PHE A 94 21.03 -3.14 8.47
C PHE A 94 19.55 -2.90 8.15
N LEU A 95 19.06 -3.51 7.09
CA LEU A 95 17.63 -3.64 6.85
C LEU A 95 17.09 -4.79 7.71
N VAL A 96 15.85 -4.64 8.16
CA VAL A 96 15.07 -5.69 8.80
C VAL A 96 14.23 -6.37 7.74
N GLU A 97 14.53 -7.64 7.48
CA GLU A 97 13.68 -8.51 6.67
C GLU A 97 12.61 -9.15 7.56
N VAL A 98 11.35 -8.73 7.39
CA VAL A 98 10.22 -9.29 8.13
C VAL A 98 9.40 -10.16 7.19
N THR A 99 9.22 -11.43 7.53
CA THR A 99 8.44 -12.38 6.71
C THR A 99 7.22 -12.89 7.48
N GLY A 100 6.02 -12.51 7.05
CA GLY A 100 4.76 -13.10 7.52
C GLY A 100 4.55 -14.52 6.99
N ARG A 101 3.77 -15.35 7.70
CA ARG A 101 3.41 -16.70 7.22
C ARG A 101 2.58 -16.64 5.94
N GLY A 102 3.21 -16.91 4.79
CA GLY A 102 2.55 -16.87 3.48
C GLY A 102 2.52 -15.48 2.86
N MET A 103 3.37 -14.57 3.33
CA MET A 103 3.64 -13.28 2.70
C MET A 103 5.05 -13.28 2.11
N LEU A 104 5.27 -12.42 1.11
CA LEU A 104 6.62 -12.09 0.67
C LEU A 104 7.33 -11.26 1.76
N PRO A 105 8.67 -11.31 1.85
CA PRO A 105 9.40 -10.51 2.81
C PRO A 105 9.18 -9.02 2.59
N LEU A 106 9.14 -8.28 3.69
CA LEU A 106 9.29 -6.84 3.74
C LEU A 106 10.74 -6.53 4.05
N LEU A 107 11.36 -5.65 3.27
CA LEU A 107 12.71 -5.13 3.53
C LEU A 107 12.56 -3.66 3.90
N ILE A 108 12.80 -3.34 5.16
CA ILE A 108 12.56 -2.02 5.73
C ILE A 108 13.69 -1.63 6.68
N THR A 109 13.91 -0.34 6.92
CA THR A 109 14.86 0.09 7.94
C THR A 109 14.31 -0.19 9.35
N PRO A 110 15.17 -0.36 10.38
CA PRO A 110 14.75 -0.75 11.73
C PRO A 110 13.73 0.18 12.39
N GLU A 111 13.77 1.46 12.04
CA GLU A 111 12.92 2.52 12.56
C GLU A 111 11.54 2.61 11.90
N HIS A 112 11.35 1.97 10.75
CA HIS A 112 10.12 2.10 9.95
C HIS A 112 8.89 1.57 10.72
N PRO A 113 7.83 2.39 10.94
CA PRO A 113 6.61 1.95 11.61
C PRO A 113 5.81 0.95 10.78
N VAL A 114 5.57 -0.22 11.36
CA VAL A 114 4.71 -1.29 10.83
C VAL A 114 3.45 -1.38 11.67
N PHE A 115 2.28 -1.45 11.02
CA PHE A 115 1.03 -1.63 11.73
C PHE A 115 0.86 -3.10 12.10
N THR A 116 0.69 -3.38 13.39
CA THR A 116 0.72 -4.74 13.92
C THR A 116 -0.43 -5.03 14.86
N ALA A 117 -0.69 -6.33 15.06
CA ALA A 117 -1.48 -6.85 16.16
C ALA A 117 -0.66 -7.88 16.94
N ALA A 118 -1.02 -8.13 18.19
CA ALA A 118 -0.34 -9.10 19.03
C ALA A 118 -1.09 -10.44 19.08
N ARG A 119 -0.34 -11.54 19.10
CA ARG A 119 -0.84 -12.89 19.32
C ARG A 119 -0.09 -13.52 20.48
N GLU A 120 -0.84 -13.96 21.48
CA GLU A 120 -0.31 -14.72 22.60
C GLU A 120 -0.49 -16.22 22.34
N VAL A 121 0.52 -17.02 22.65
CA VAL A 121 0.42 -18.48 22.59
C VAL A 121 0.60 -19.03 23.99
N ARG A 122 -0.36 -19.85 24.44
CA ARG A 122 -0.31 -20.57 25.71
C ARG A 122 -0.69 -22.03 25.48
N SER A 123 0.18 -22.95 25.89
CA SER A 123 -0.02 -24.40 25.79
C SER A 123 -0.37 -24.85 24.37
N GLY A 124 0.27 -24.25 23.37
CA GLY A 124 0.03 -24.53 21.94
C GLY A 124 -1.25 -23.94 21.35
N LYS A 125 -2.10 -23.26 22.15
CA LYS A 125 -3.26 -22.51 21.68
C LYS A 125 -2.89 -21.03 21.54
N GLY A 126 -3.14 -20.45 20.38
CA GLY A 126 -2.87 -19.04 20.11
C GLY A 126 -4.13 -18.20 20.18
N GLU A 127 -4.11 -17.16 21.01
CA GLU A 127 -5.16 -16.16 21.13
C GLU A 127 -4.68 -14.83 20.54
N TYR A 128 -5.53 -14.17 19.76
CA TYR A 128 -5.22 -12.88 19.16
C TYR A 128 -5.75 -11.78 20.08
N LEU A 129 -4.84 -10.98 20.61
CA LEU A 129 -5.17 -9.90 21.53
C LEU A 129 -6.01 -8.82 20.82
N THR A 130 -6.86 -8.15 21.57
CA THR A 130 -7.67 -7.03 21.08
C THR A 130 -6.82 -5.78 20.95
N GLY A 131 -6.87 -5.14 19.79
CA GLY A 131 -6.15 -3.89 19.51
C GLY A 131 -5.07 -4.06 18.45
N THR A 132 -4.73 -2.93 17.84
CA THR A 132 -3.66 -2.77 16.86
C THR A 132 -2.74 -1.65 17.33
N SER A 133 -1.48 -1.70 16.90
CA SER A 133 -0.47 -0.73 17.32
C SER A 133 0.59 -0.55 16.25
N TRP A 134 1.14 0.65 16.16
CA TRP A 134 2.36 0.91 15.40
C TRP A 134 3.57 0.43 16.20
N LYS A 135 4.45 -0.33 15.54
CA LYS A 135 5.73 -0.76 16.11
C LYS A 135 6.84 -0.56 15.11
N LYS A 136 8.03 -0.23 15.59
CA LYS A 136 9.22 -0.16 14.74
C LYS A 136 9.60 -1.54 14.25
N ALA A 137 10.06 -1.64 13.01
CA ALA A 137 10.50 -2.89 12.41
C ALA A 137 11.54 -3.64 13.26
N GLY A 138 12.48 -2.93 13.87
CA GLY A 138 13.56 -3.48 14.70
C GLY A 138 13.10 -4.02 16.06
N GLU A 139 11.90 -3.63 16.52
CA GLU A 139 11.30 -4.04 17.79
C GLU A 139 10.32 -5.20 17.64
N LEU A 140 10.04 -5.61 16.40
CA LEU A 140 9.11 -6.69 16.13
C LEU A 140 9.59 -8.01 16.71
N VAL A 141 8.66 -8.76 17.29
CA VAL A 141 8.90 -10.06 17.91
C VAL A 141 8.24 -11.15 17.08
N SER A 142 9.01 -12.18 16.73
CA SER A 142 8.48 -13.39 16.10
C SER A 142 8.48 -14.58 17.06
N SER A 143 7.56 -15.51 16.85
CA SER A 143 7.50 -16.80 17.56
C SER A 143 7.21 -17.94 16.56
N PRO A 144 8.20 -18.34 15.75
CA PRO A 144 8.06 -19.46 14.84
C PRO A 144 7.88 -20.79 15.62
N PRO A 145 7.18 -21.78 15.03
CA PRO A 145 7.10 -23.11 15.63
C PRO A 145 8.48 -23.75 15.67
N VAL A 146 8.81 -24.39 16.80
CA VAL A 146 10.06 -25.11 17.02
C VAL A 146 9.78 -26.60 16.93
N LYS A 147 10.68 -27.36 16.29
CA LYS A 147 10.56 -28.81 16.18
C LYS A 147 11.10 -29.46 17.46
N VAL A 148 10.24 -30.09 18.25
CA VAL A 148 10.57 -30.80 19.49
C VAL A 148 10.14 -32.25 19.35
N LYS A 149 11.08 -33.20 19.48
CA LYS A 149 10.84 -34.65 19.34
C LYS A 149 10.02 -35.01 18.09
N GLY A 150 10.36 -34.40 16.95
CA GLY A 150 9.69 -34.65 15.66
C GLY A 150 8.36 -33.91 15.43
N ARG A 151 7.79 -33.25 16.44
CA ARG A 151 6.56 -32.45 16.34
C ARG A 151 6.84 -30.95 16.36
N PHE A 152 6.06 -30.17 15.63
CA PHE A 152 6.14 -28.71 15.71
C PHE A 152 5.33 -28.21 16.90
N VAL A 153 5.99 -27.47 17.79
CA VAL A 153 5.39 -26.86 18.98
C VAL A 153 5.52 -25.35 18.88
N PHE A 154 4.44 -24.63 19.16
CA PHE A 154 4.49 -23.17 19.24
C PHE A 154 4.99 -22.75 20.63
N PRO A 155 6.04 -21.92 20.74
CA PRO A 155 6.53 -21.43 22.02
C PRO A 155 5.45 -20.63 22.75
N ASN A 156 5.41 -20.75 24.09
CA ASN A 156 4.56 -19.92 24.93
C ASN A 156 5.12 -18.50 24.98
N LYS A 157 4.71 -17.65 24.03
CA LYS A 157 5.23 -16.30 23.89
C LYS A 157 4.25 -15.40 23.15
N THR A 158 4.17 -14.15 23.58
CA THR A 158 3.55 -13.08 22.80
C THR A 158 4.44 -12.69 21.62
N HIS A 159 3.85 -12.59 20.44
CA HIS A 159 4.56 -12.20 19.23
C HIS A 159 3.67 -11.34 18.33
N ASP A 160 4.31 -10.63 17.42
CA ASP A 160 3.65 -9.69 16.53
C ASP A 160 3.13 -10.37 15.26
N CYS A 161 2.07 -9.80 14.73
CA CYS A 161 1.41 -10.18 13.50
C CYS A 161 1.37 -8.97 12.56
N LEU A 162 1.63 -9.23 11.28
CA LEU A 162 1.43 -8.29 10.20
C LEU A 162 -0.06 -8.20 9.85
N LEU A 163 -0.48 -7.04 9.37
CA LEU A 163 -1.86 -6.77 8.98
C LEU A 163 -1.94 -6.55 7.47
N ILE A 164 -2.72 -7.37 6.79
CA ILE A 164 -3.11 -7.16 5.38
C ILE A 164 -4.50 -6.52 5.38
N PRO A 165 -4.70 -5.32 4.80
CA PRO A 165 -5.99 -4.65 4.84
C PRO A 165 -7.02 -5.33 3.93
N ARG A 166 -8.27 -5.31 4.37
CA ARG A 166 -9.45 -5.70 3.59
C ARG A 166 -10.05 -4.45 2.96
N ILE A 167 -9.35 -3.95 1.95
CA ILE A 167 -9.69 -2.70 1.26
C ILE A 167 -11.11 -2.74 0.67
N LYS A 168 -11.83 -1.62 0.79
CA LYS A 168 -13.15 -1.48 0.16
C LYS A 168 -12.98 -1.03 -1.29
N GLY A 169 -13.86 -1.49 -2.17
CA GLY A 169 -13.88 -1.02 -3.55
C GLY A 169 -14.51 0.37 -3.63
N TYR A 170 -13.95 1.25 -4.45
CA TYR A 170 -14.43 2.60 -4.68
C TYR A 170 -14.85 2.86 -6.14
N VAL A 171 -14.37 2.04 -7.09
CA VAL A 171 -14.71 2.16 -8.52
C VAL A 171 -16.12 1.62 -8.79
N GLY A 172 -16.92 2.38 -9.54
CA GLY A 172 -18.32 2.04 -9.87
C GLY A 172 -18.63 2.13 -11.37
N LEU A 173 -17.68 1.76 -12.23
CA LEU A 173 -17.84 1.82 -13.68
C LEU A 173 -18.72 0.67 -14.19
N ALA A 174 -19.74 0.99 -14.99
CA ALA A 174 -20.56 -0.02 -15.68
C ALA A 174 -20.00 -0.40 -17.06
N THR A 175 -19.32 0.56 -17.71
CA THR A 175 -18.63 0.38 -19.00
C THR A 175 -17.25 1.01 -18.92
N ILE A 176 -16.35 0.58 -19.81
CA ILE A 176 -15.00 1.14 -19.92
C ILE A 176 -14.87 1.79 -21.30
N PRO A 177 -14.55 3.10 -21.37
CA PRO A 177 -14.34 3.76 -22.64
C PRO A 177 -13.09 3.23 -23.32
N LEU A 178 -13.21 2.91 -24.61
CA LEU A 178 -12.16 2.39 -25.46
C LEU A 178 -11.65 3.43 -26.48
N GLU A 179 -12.23 4.63 -26.50
CA GLU A 179 -11.91 5.68 -27.47
C GLU A 179 -10.42 6.04 -27.46
N HIS A 180 -9.81 6.10 -26.28
CA HIS A 180 -8.37 6.35 -26.10
C HIS A 180 -7.49 5.34 -26.83
N TYR A 181 -7.97 4.10 -26.99
CA TYR A 181 -7.30 3.03 -27.71
C TYR A 181 -7.73 2.94 -29.17
N SER A 182 -8.43 3.92 -29.72
CA SER A 182 -8.72 3.98 -31.15
C SER A 182 -7.58 4.69 -31.91
N THR A 183 -7.62 4.72 -33.24
CA THR A 183 -6.79 5.63 -34.04
C THR A 183 -7.66 6.34 -35.05
N ARG A 184 -7.39 7.63 -35.34
CA ARG A 184 -8.15 8.39 -36.34
C ARG A 184 -8.20 7.66 -37.68
N ARG A 185 -7.06 7.12 -38.13
CA ARG A 185 -6.95 6.32 -39.36
C ARG A 185 -7.80 5.03 -39.28
N GLY A 186 -7.77 4.32 -38.16
CA GLY A 186 -8.55 3.09 -37.97
C GLY A 186 -10.05 3.36 -38.00
N LEU A 187 -10.51 4.40 -37.29
CA LEU A 187 -11.92 4.80 -37.30
C LEU A 187 -12.36 5.29 -38.68
N ALA A 188 -11.54 6.01 -39.42
CA ALA A 188 -11.84 6.44 -40.78
C ALA A 188 -12.02 5.24 -41.74
N ILE A 189 -11.16 4.21 -41.63
CA ILE A 189 -11.28 2.97 -42.43
C ILE A 189 -12.60 2.25 -42.12
N LEU A 190 -12.97 2.13 -40.84
CA LEU A 190 -14.21 1.47 -40.42
C LEU A 190 -15.44 2.25 -40.89
N ARG A 191 -15.45 3.57 -40.70
CA ARG A 191 -16.52 4.45 -41.19
C ARG A 191 -16.66 4.38 -42.71
N GLY A 192 -15.55 4.31 -43.44
CA GLY A 192 -15.55 4.12 -44.91
C GLY A 192 -16.13 2.78 -45.36
N ARG A 193 -16.21 1.79 -44.47
CA ARG A 193 -16.90 0.49 -44.69
C ARG A 193 -18.34 0.48 -44.17
N GLY A 194 -18.85 1.60 -43.66
CA GLY A 194 -20.16 1.68 -43.02
C GLY A 194 -20.22 1.07 -41.62
N GLU A 195 -19.06 0.72 -41.03
CA GLU A 195 -18.97 0.12 -39.70
C GLU A 195 -18.74 1.19 -38.63
N SER A 196 -19.48 1.12 -37.53
CA SER A 196 -19.27 1.94 -36.33
C SER A 196 -19.01 1.03 -35.13
N PRO A 197 -17.75 0.80 -34.73
CA PRO A 197 -17.45 -0.08 -33.61
C PRO A 197 -17.95 0.53 -32.30
N SER A 198 -18.48 -0.31 -31.40
CA SER A 198 -18.68 0.11 -30.02
C SER A 198 -17.33 0.50 -29.41
N LEU A 199 -17.23 1.74 -28.93
CA LEU A 199 -16.08 2.23 -28.18
C LEU A 199 -16.29 2.11 -26.68
N GLU A 200 -17.18 1.23 -26.24
CA GLU A 200 -17.40 0.90 -24.85
C GLU A 200 -17.34 -0.60 -24.62
N LEU A 201 -16.58 -1.01 -23.60
CA LEU A 201 -16.55 -2.38 -23.11
C LEU A 201 -17.46 -2.52 -21.88
N PRO A 202 -18.55 -3.30 -21.94
CA PRO A 202 -19.42 -3.50 -20.78
C PRO A 202 -18.69 -4.28 -19.68
N LEU A 203 -18.74 -3.79 -18.45
CA LEU A 203 -18.11 -4.40 -17.29
C LEU A 203 -19.05 -5.39 -16.59
N SER A 204 -19.32 -6.51 -17.25
CA SER A 204 -20.15 -7.61 -16.75
C SER A 204 -19.33 -8.66 -15.98
N VAL A 205 -20.03 -9.61 -15.34
CA VAL A 205 -19.42 -10.80 -14.73
C VAL A 205 -18.65 -11.62 -15.77
N GLU A 206 -19.17 -11.73 -16.99
CA GLU A 206 -18.57 -12.42 -18.11
C GLU A 206 -17.32 -11.72 -18.62
N THR A 207 -17.36 -10.38 -18.73
CA THR A 207 -16.20 -9.57 -19.11
C THR A 207 -15.10 -9.66 -18.06
N ALA A 208 -15.43 -9.52 -16.78
CA ALA A 208 -14.46 -9.64 -15.69
C ALA A 208 -13.86 -11.05 -15.66
N TRP A 209 -14.66 -12.09 -15.86
CA TRP A 209 -14.18 -13.46 -16.00
C TRP A 209 -13.22 -13.62 -17.19
N LEU A 210 -13.54 -13.08 -18.37
CA LEU A 210 -12.68 -13.13 -19.54
C LEU A 210 -11.34 -12.40 -19.31
N LEU A 211 -11.36 -11.25 -18.62
CA LEU A 211 -10.13 -10.54 -18.24
C LEU A 211 -9.25 -11.39 -17.33
N GLY A 212 -9.84 -12.14 -16.40
CA GLY A 212 -9.12 -13.11 -15.57
C GLY A 212 -8.45 -14.20 -16.39
N VAL A 213 -9.19 -14.77 -17.35
CA VAL A 213 -8.64 -15.78 -18.28
C VAL A 213 -7.52 -15.17 -19.13
N TYR A 214 -7.64 -13.92 -19.59
CA TYR A 214 -6.58 -13.23 -20.34
C TYR A 214 -5.31 -12.98 -19.50
N VAL A 215 -5.46 -12.72 -18.21
CA VAL A 215 -4.29 -12.56 -17.33
C VAL A 215 -3.55 -13.89 -17.16
N ALA A 216 -4.28 -15.01 -17.09
CA ALA A 216 -3.70 -16.35 -17.02
C ALA A 216 -3.07 -16.78 -18.37
N GLU A 217 -3.85 -16.81 -19.43
CA GLU A 217 -3.52 -17.50 -20.69
C GLU A 217 -3.33 -16.58 -21.89
N GLY A 218 -3.57 -15.29 -21.69
CA GLY A 218 -3.71 -14.33 -22.76
C GLY A 218 -2.42 -13.64 -23.17
N TRP A 219 -2.30 -13.36 -24.45
CA TRP A 219 -1.27 -12.46 -24.98
C TRP A 219 -1.76 -11.75 -26.23
N THR A 220 -1.11 -10.65 -26.57
CA THR A 220 -1.45 -9.84 -27.75
C THR A 220 -0.24 -9.65 -28.66
N THR A 221 -0.49 -9.61 -29.97
CA THR A 221 0.48 -9.03 -30.91
C THR A 221 0.52 -7.52 -30.75
N LYS A 222 1.52 -6.85 -31.33
CA LYS A 222 1.71 -5.41 -31.12
C LYS A 222 0.45 -4.57 -31.35
N ASN A 223 -0.43 -4.90 -32.31
CA ASN A 223 -1.58 -4.05 -32.63
C ASN A 223 -2.84 -4.74 -33.19
N HIS A 224 -2.94 -6.07 -33.25
CA HIS A 224 -4.02 -6.69 -34.04
C HIS A 224 -4.81 -7.78 -33.33
N ASP A 225 -4.13 -8.75 -32.75
CA ASP A 225 -4.77 -9.99 -32.35
C ASP A 225 -4.62 -10.25 -30.86
N VAL A 226 -5.69 -10.78 -30.29
CA VAL A 226 -5.74 -11.33 -28.94
C VAL A 226 -5.71 -12.85 -29.06
N PHE A 227 -4.84 -13.48 -28.29
CA PHE A 227 -4.68 -14.92 -28.23
C PHE A 227 -4.86 -15.40 -26.80
N LEU A 228 -5.49 -16.56 -26.65
CA LEU A 228 -5.62 -17.30 -25.39
C LEU A 228 -5.14 -18.73 -25.67
N SER A 229 -4.06 -19.14 -25.02
CA SER A 229 -3.44 -20.45 -25.22
C SER A 229 -3.92 -21.41 -24.13
N LEU A 230 -4.48 -22.56 -24.49
CA LEU A 230 -5.07 -23.51 -23.55
C LEU A 230 -4.49 -24.91 -23.74
N GLY A 231 -4.70 -25.77 -22.74
CA GLY A 231 -4.47 -27.21 -22.88
C GLY A 231 -5.29 -27.80 -24.03
N ARG A 232 -4.73 -28.81 -24.71
CA ARG A 232 -5.38 -29.43 -25.88
C ARG A 232 -6.73 -30.08 -25.54
N ASP A 233 -6.86 -30.58 -24.32
CA ASP A 233 -8.06 -31.23 -23.77
C ASP A 233 -9.12 -30.22 -23.28
N GLU A 234 -8.83 -28.93 -23.23
CA GLU A 234 -9.69 -27.88 -22.67
C GLU A 234 -10.70 -27.30 -23.68
N ARG A 235 -11.19 -28.12 -24.61
CA ARG A 235 -12.07 -27.66 -25.70
C ARG A 235 -13.38 -27.04 -25.21
N SER A 236 -13.95 -27.54 -24.11
CA SER A 236 -15.14 -26.96 -23.48
C SER A 236 -14.88 -25.55 -22.93
N PHE A 237 -13.67 -25.32 -22.41
CA PHE A 237 -13.24 -24.02 -21.91
C PHE A 237 -13.04 -23.03 -23.07
N ALA A 238 -12.39 -23.45 -24.15
CA ALA A 238 -12.25 -22.66 -25.38
C ALA A 238 -13.61 -22.26 -26.00
N ASN A 239 -14.58 -23.18 -25.98
CA ASN A 239 -15.94 -22.90 -26.46
C ASN A 239 -16.64 -21.86 -25.58
N ARG A 240 -16.43 -21.88 -24.26
CA ARG A 240 -16.98 -20.87 -23.36
C ARG A 240 -16.36 -19.50 -23.61
N ILE A 241 -15.03 -19.42 -23.74
CA ILE A 241 -14.32 -18.18 -24.10
C ILE A 241 -14.90 -17.63 -25.40
N SER A 242 -15.03 -18.47 -26.42
CA SER A 242 -15.56 -18.07 -27.73
C SER A 242 -16.98 -17.52 -27.65
N ARG A 243 -17.84 -18.09 -26.80
CA ARG A 243 -19.19 -17.54 -26.57
C ARG A 243 -19.16 -16.14 -25.96
N VAL A 244 -18.34 -15.91 -24.93
CA VAL A 244 -18.20 -14.59 -24.29
C VAL A 244 -17.60 -13.57 -25.25
N VAL A 245 -16.61 -13.96 -26.05
CA VAL A 245 -16.00 -13.09 -27.05
C VAL A 245 -17.01 -12.69 -28.15
N ARG A 246 -17.88 -13.63 -28.58
CA ARG A 246 -18.98 -13.34 -29.52
C ARG A 246 -20.02 -12.40 -28.94
N SER A 247 -20.40 -12.57 -27.67
CA SER A 247 -21.35 -11.64 -27.03
C SER A 247 -20.81 -10.22 -26.89
N LEU A 248 -19.48 -10.04 -26.95
CA LEU A 248 -18.83 -8.73 -26.99
C LEU A 248 -18.69 -8.17 -28.42
N GLY A 249 -19.24 -8.85 -29.44
CA GLY A 249 -19.22 -8.41 -30.84
C GLY A 249 -17.96 -8.81 -31.63
N TYR A 250 -17.11 -9.68 -31.09
CA TYR A 250 -15.90 -10.15 -31.78
C TYR A 250 -16.08 -11.53 -32.42
N SER A 251 -15.23 -11.84 -33.40
CA SER A 251 -15.26 -13.11 -34.14
C SER A 251 -14.08 -14.02 -33.74
N PRO A 252 -14.26 -14.93 -32.76
CA PRO A 252 -13.21 -15.84 -32.33
C PRO A 252 -13.08 -17.05 -33.25
N GLN A 253 -11.83 -17.47 -33.45
CA GLN A 253 -11.41 -18.69 -34.13
C GLN A 253 -10.67 -19.58 -33.14
N ILE A 254 -10.98 -20.87 -33.16
CA ILE A 254 -10.26 -21.88 -32.38
C ILE A 254 -9.31 -22.61 -33.34
N LYS A 255 -8.01 -22.61 -33.02
CA LYS A 255 -6.97 -23.32 -33.76
C LYS A 255 -6.34 -24.39 -32.89
N GLU A 256 -6.39 -25.62 -33.35
CA GLU A 256 -5.67 -26.72 -32.72
C GLU A 256 -4.22 -26.74 -33.21
N LYS A 257 -3.30 -26.88 -32.25
CA LYS A 257 -1.90 -27.21 -32.47
C LYS A 257 -1.60 -28.55 -31.81
N GLU A 258 -0.39 -29.05 -32.02
CA GLU A 258 0.05 -30.36 -31.52
C GLU A 258 -0.18 -30.57 -30.01
N THR A 259 0.11 -29.54 -29.19
CA THR A 259 0.02 -29.61 -27.72
C THR A 259 -0.91 -28.55 -27.10
N THR A 260 -1.48 -27.65 -27.90
CA THR A 260 -2.16 -26.45 -27.40
C THR A 260 -3.40 -26.16 -28.25
N LEU A 261 -4.45 -25.71 -27.59
CA LEU A 261 -5.64 -25.16 -28.22
C LEU A 261 -5.59 -23.63 -28.12
N VAL A 262 -5.68 -22.92 -29.24
CA VAL A 262 -5.55 -21.45 -29.24
C VAL A 262 -6.87 -20.81 -29.66
N VAL A 263 -7.44 -19.97 -28.80
CA VAL A 263 -8.54 -19.08 -29.17
C VAL A 263 -7.94 -17.75 -29.63
N ARG A 264 -8.22 -17.33 -30.86
CA ARG A 264 -7.77 -16.07 -31.45
C ARG A 264 -8.96 -15.23 -31.87
N PHE A 265 -8.91 -13.93 -31.63
CA PHE A 265 -9.80 -12.96 -32.28
C PHE A 265 -9.05 -11.66 -32.56
N SER A 266 -9.51 -10.91 -33.56
CA SER A 266 -8.84 -9.68 -34.00
C SER A 266 -9.56 -8.46 -33.44
N SER A 267 -8.83 -7.61 -32.71
CA SER A 267 -9.27 -6.30 -32.23
C SER A 267 -8.05 -5.45 -31.86
N SER A 268 -7.76 -4.44 -32.67
CA SER A 268 -6.62 -3.54 -32.43
C SER A 268 -6.83 -2.63 -31.23
N ILE A 269 -8.08 -2.26 -30.96
CA ILE A 269 -8.49 -1.42 -29.83
C ILE A 269 -8.35 -2.22 -28.53
N LEU A 270 -9.00 -3.39 -28.47
CA LEU A 270 -8.98 -4.23 -27.27
C LEU A 270 -7.58 -4.81 -27.01
N ALA A 271 -6.79 -5.15 -28.04
CA ALA A 271 -5.42 -5.62 -27.85
C ALA A 271 -4.52 -4.55 -27.17
N ARG A 272 -4.70 -3.27 -27.52
CA ARG A 272 -3.99 -2.14 -26.88
C ARG A 272 -4.49 -1.92 -25.45
N ALA A 273 -5.81 -1.93 -25.25
CA ALA A 273 -6.41 -1.80 -23.93
C ALA A 273 -5.95 -2.91 -22.96
N LEU A 274 -6.01 -4.18 -23.38
CA LEU A 274 -5.55 -5.32 -22.59
C LEU A 274 -4.06 -5.26 -22.25
N ARG A 275 -3.24 -4.68 -23.13
CA ARG A 275 -1.80 -4.51 -22.88
C ARG A 275 -1.56 -3.53 -21.73
N GLU A 276 -2.32 -2.45 -21.66
CA GLU A 276 -2.23 -1.45 -20.60
C GLU A 276 -2.84 -1.94 -19.29
N TRP A 277 -4.06 -2.48 -19.36
CA TRP A 277 -4.84 -2.88 -18.18
C TRP A 277 -4.27 -4.12 -17.50
N CYS A 278 -3.92 -5.14 -18.28
CA CYS A 278 -3.53 -6.46 -17.78
C CYS A 278 -2.03 -6.72 -17.92
N GLY A 279 -1.27 -5.84 -18.59
CA GLY A 279 0.17 -5.97 -18.80
C GLY A 279 0.58 -6.81 -20.02
N HIS A 280 1.83 -6.60 -20.47
CA HIS A 280 2.48 -7.36 -21.54
C HIS A 280 3.62 -8.22 -21.01
N LEU A 281 3.75 -9.46 -21.53
CA LEU A 281 4.66 -10.49 -21.02
C LEU A 281 4.22 -10.98 -19.63
N ALA A 282 4.64 -12.18 -19.27
CA ALA A 282 4.16 -12.86 -18.07
C ALA A 282 4.61 -12.15 -16.78
N GLU A 283 5.79 -11.51 -16.79
CA GLU A 283 6.36 -10.77 -15.66
C GLU A 283 5.63 -9.46 -15.35
N ASN A 284 4.97 -8.85 -16.33
CA ASN A 284 4.26 -7.57 -16.14
C ASN A 284 2.75 -7.76 -16.06
N LYS A 285 2.26 -9.01 -16.04
CA LYS A 285 0.84 -9.27 -15.84
C LYS A 285 0.35 -8.64 -14.54
N LYS A 286 -0.86 -8.09 -14.56
CA LYS A 286 -1.50 -7.45 -13.40
C LYS A 286 -3.02 -7.56 -13.49
N ILE A 287 -3.69 -7.43 -12.35
CA ILE A 287 -5.14 -7.24 -12.26
C ILE A 287 -5.42 -5.77 -12.62
N PRO A 288 -6.37 -5.49 -13.54
CA PRO A 288 -6.77 -4.12 -13.80
C PRO A 288 -7.34 -3.44 -12.56
N ASP A 289 -7.00 -2.17 -12.34
CA ASP A 289 -7.41 -1.42 -11.15
C ASP A 289 -8.94 -1.30 -11.05
N PHE A 290 -9.62 -1.11 -12.19
CA PHE A 290 -11.08 -1.08 -12.28
C PHE A 290 -11.75 -2.42 -11.94
N ILE A 291 -11.00 -3.53 -11.83
CA ILE A 291 -11.49 -4.81 -11.30
C ILE A 291 -11.12 -4.96 -9.82
N LEU A 292 -9.85 -4.73 -9.47
CA LEU A 292 -9.33 -4.91 -8.11
C LEU A 292 -10.09 -4.04 -7.11
N TYR A 293 -10.29 -2.77 -7.47
CA TYR A 293 -10.94 -1.75 -6.64
C TYR A 293 -12.42 -1.53 -6.97
N HIS A 294 -13.05 -2.41 -7.75
CA HIS A 294 -14.48 -2.29 -8.08
C HIS A 294 -15.37 -2.51 -6.87
N ARG A 295 -16.39 -1.68 -6.64
CA ARG A 295 -17.38 -1.82 -5.55
C ARG A 295 -18.04 -3.20 -5.53
N SER A 296 -18.46 -3.69 -6.69
CA SER A 296 -19.02 -5.04 -6.84
C SER A 296 -17.95 -6.14 -6.66
N GLU A 297 -18.03 -6.87 -5.54
CA GLU A 297 -17.23 -8.06 -5.32
C GLU A 297 -17.53 -9.19 -6.33
N ALA A 298 -18.70 -9.18 -6.97
CA ALA A 298 -19.08 -10.20 -7.95
C ALA A 298 -18.13 -10.18 -9.16
N LEU A 299 -17.72 -8.99 -9.61
CA LEU A 299 -16.76 -8.82 -10.69
C LEU A 299 -15.37 -9.32 -10.28
N LEU A 300 -14.91 -8.95 -9.09
CA LEU A 300 -13.62 -9.43 -8.58
C LEU A 300 -13.60 -10.96 -8.44
N ARG A 301 -14.68 -11.55 -7.91
CA ARG A 301 -14.84 -13.02 -7.84
C ARG A 301 -14.86 -13.65 -9.23
N ALA A 302 -15.50 -13.02 -10.21
CA ALA A 302 -15.55 -13.51 -11.58
C ALA A 302 -14.16 -13.51 -12.24
N PHE A 303 -13.42 -12.42 -12.08
CA PHE A 303 -12.03 -12.31 -12.52
C PHE A 303 -11.15 -13.37 -11.89
N LEU A 304 -11.16 -13.52 -10.56
CA LEU A 304 -10.33 -14.53 -9.88
C LEU A 304 -10.70 -15.96 -10.31
N ARG A 305 -11.97 -16.25 -10.58
CA ARG A 305 -12.40 -17.54 -11.15
C ARG A 305 -11.86 -17.74 -12.56
N GLY A 306 -11.87 -16.71 -13.40
CA GLY A 306 -11.29 -16.77 -14.74
C GLY A 306 -9.79 -17.06 -14.70
N TYR A 307 -9.07 -16.31 -13.85
CA TYR A 307 -7.63 -16.51 -13.64
C TYR A 307 -7.31 -17.92 -13.13
N HIS A 308 -8.04 -18.40 -12.12
CA HIS A 308 -7.82 -19.74 -11.57
C HIS A 308 -8.20 -20.87 -12.54
N LEU A 309 -9.12 -20.66 -13.47
CA LEU A 309 -9.44 -21.69 -14.47
C LEU A 309 -8.36 -21.83 -15.55
N GLY A 310 -7.60 -20.76 -15.83
CA GLY A 310 -6.45 -20.84 -16.74
C GLY A 310 -5.21 -21.38 -16.01
N ASP A 311 -4.75 -20.64 -15.02
CA ASP A 311 -3.42 -20.86 -14.41
C ASP A 311 -3.48 -21.69 -13.11
N GLY A 312 -4.66 -22.22 -12.77
CA GLY A 312 -4.90 -22.88 -11.50
C GLY A 312 -4.73 -24.40 -11.53
N SER A 313 -4.22 -24.94 -10.42
CA SER A 313 -4.22 -26.37 -10.16
C SER A 313 -4.81 -26.67 -8.78
N VAL A 314 -5.58 -27.74 -8.67
CA VAL A 314 -6.14 -28.19 -7.40
C VAL A 314 -5.30 -29.34 -6.88
N THR A 315 -4.61 -29.14 -5.75
CA THR A 315 -3.90 -30.25 -5.10
C THR A 315 -4.84 -30.92 -4.10
N LYS A 316 -5.09 -32.22 -4.30
CA LYS A 316 -5.87 -33.05 -3.38
C LYS A 316 -4.90 -33.85 -2.50
N ASP A 317 -4.70 -33.40 -1.27
CA ASP A 317 -4.10 -34.26 -0.26
C ASP A 317 -5.20 -35.21 0.26
N LYS A 318 -4.99 -36.53 0.17
CA LYS A 318 -6.04 -37.56 0.43
C LYS A 318 -6.65 -37.45 1.83
N ARG A 319 -5.94 -36.86 2.80
CA ARG A 319 -6.39 -36.64 4.19
C ARG A 319 -6.25 -35.17 4.66
N GLY A 320 -5.74 -34.28 3.80
CA GLY A 320 -5.37 -32.90 4.14
C GLY A 320 -6.38 -31.84 3.67
N PRO A 321 -6.15 -30.55 4.03
CA PRO A 321 -6.95 -29.45 3.49
C PRO A 321 -6.76 -29.34 1.96
N ARG A 322 -7.84 -29.02 1.25
CA ARG A 322 -7.79 -28.72 -0.19
C ARG A 322 -7.30 -27.30 -0.42
N PHE A 323 -6.37 -27.15 -1.36
CA PHE A 323 -5.84 -25.86 -1.78
C PHE A 323 -5.97 -25.68 -3.28
N ASP A 324 -6.47 -24.51 -3.64
CA ASP A 324 -6.43 -23.96 -4.99
C ASP A 324 -5.07 -23.29 -5.14
N ARG A 325 -4.28 -23.70 -6.13
CA ARG A 325 -2.96 -23.13 -6.40
C ARG A 325 -2.93 -22.43 -7.74
N ALA A 326 -2.04 -21.45 -7.89
CA ALA A 326 -1.69 -20.81 -9.16
C ALA A 326 -0.19 -20.44 -9.13
N SER A 327 0.44 -20.25 -10.30
CA SER A 327 1.86 -19.90 -10.37
C SER A 327 2.10 -18.80 -11.37
N THR A 328 2.65 -17.68 -10.92
CA THR A 328 2.97 -16.54 -11.80
C THR A 328 4.42 -16.12 -11.63
N ILE A 329 5.03 -15.55 -12.67
CA ILE A 329 6.34 -14.89 -12.55
C ILE A 329 6.19 -13.38 -12.26
N SER A 330 4.97 -12.82 -12.32
CA SER A 330 4.72 -11.42 -11.98
C SER A 330 4.61 -11.24 -10.47
N ARG A 331 5.53 -10.46 -9.90
CA ARG A 331 5.49 -10.08 -8.47
C ARG A 331 4.26 -9.24 -8.17
N ILE A 332 3.94 -8.28 -9.05
CA ILE A 332 2.78 -7.39 -8.93
C ILE A 332 1.50 -8.21 -8.89
N LEU A 333 1.32 -9.13 -9.84
CA LEU A 333 0.13 -9.99 -9.90
C LEU A 333 0.00 -10.85 -8.63
N ALA A 334 1.11 -11.42 -8.14
CA ALA A 334 1.09 -12.22 -6.93
C ALA A 334 0.61 -11.40 -5.71
N LEU A 335 1.13 -10.17 -5.55
CA LEU A 335 0.71 -9.26 -4.48
C LEU A 335 -0.75 -8.82 -4.64
N GLN A 336 -1.18 -8.47 -5.86
CA GLN A 336 -2.56 -8.08 -6.16
C GLN A 336 -3.55 -9.23 -5.93
N ILE A 337 -3.20 -10.47 -6.27
CA ILE A 337 -4.04 -11.65 -5.99
C ILE A 337 -4.21 -11.83 -4.47
N GLN A 338 -3.14 -11.67 -3.69
CA GLN A 338 -3.24 -11.75 -2.24
C GLN A 338 -4.14 -10.65 -1.66
N LEU A 339 -4.00 -9.41 -2.15
CA LEU A 339 -4.87 -8.31 -1.75
C LEU A 339 -6.33 -8.53 -2.19
N ALA A 340 -6.55 -9.04 -3.40
CA ALA A 340 -7.87 -9.37 -3.93
C ALA A 340 -8.58 -10.42 -3.09
N TYR A 341 -7.88 -11.49 -2.69
CA TYR A 341 -8.45 -12.49 -1.78
C TYR A 341 -8.69 -11.90 -0.39
N ALA A 342 -7.78 -11.06 0.13
CA ALA A 342 -7.94 -10.42 1.43
C ALA A 342 -9.23 -9.59 1.48
N ARG A 343 -9.48 -8.80 0.44
CA ARG A 343 -10.73 -8.06 0.25
C ARG A 343 -11.96 -8.97 0.36
N LEU A 344 -11.94 -10.12 -0.33
CA LEU A 344 -13.00 -11.14 -0.28
C LEU A 344 -13.07 -11.94 1.04
N GLY A 345 -12.28 -11.59 2.06
CA GLY A 345 -12.25 -12.26 3.35
C GLY A 345 -11.57 -13.62 3.32
N ARG A 346 -10.61 -13.83 2.41
CA ARG A 346 -9.84 -15.07 2.27
C ARG A 346 -8.35 -14.77 2.25
N PHE A 347 -7.54 -15.67 2.79
CA PHE A 347 -6.09 -15.50 2.75
C PHE A 347 -5.48 -16.33 1.62
N ALA A 348 -4.80 -15.64 0.68
CA ALA A 348 -3.94 -16.29 -0.30
C ALA A 348 -2.48 -16.21 0.16
N ARG A 349 -1.83 -17.37 0.24
CA ARG A 349 -0.43 -17.50 0.65
C ARG A 349 0.45 -17.40 -0.59
N ILE A 350 1.47 -16.54 -0.54
CA ILE A 350 2.49 -16.44 -1.58
C ILE A 350 3.77 -17.12 -1.07
N ARG A 351 4.41 -17.89 -1.95
CA ARG A 351 5.76 -18.42 -1.76
C ARG A 351 6.59 -18.09 -3.00
N LYS A 352 7.77 -17.53 -2.79
CA LYS A 352 8.77 -17.39 -3.86
C LYS A 352 9.43 -18.76 -4.07
N GLU A 353 9.35 -19.27 -5.29
CA GLU A 353 10.01 -20.49 -5.73
C GLU A 353 11.18 -20.08 -6.64
N PRO A 354 12.42 -20.11 -6.13
CA PRO A 354 13.58 -19.82 -6.96
C PRO A 354 13.69 -20.90 -8.04
N ARG A 355 13.97 -20.50 -9.28
CA ARG A 355 14.19 -21.44 -10.39
C ARG A 355 15.54 -21.15 -11.02
N GLU A 356 16.40 -22.17 -11.11
CA GLU A 356 17.75 -22.00 -11.66
C GLU A 356 17.76 -21.99 -13.18
N GLY A 357 18.34 -20.93 -13.74
CA GLY A 357 19.00 -20.83 -15.05
C GLY A 357 18.19 -21.23 -16.28
N THR A 358 18.07 -22.53 -16.53
CA THR A 358 17.51 -23.08 -17.75
C THR A 358 16.85 -24.44 -17.50
N SER A 359 15.66 -24.65 -18.06
CA SER A 359 14.98 -25.95 -18.08
C SER A 359 14.84 -26.45 -19.53
N LYS A 360 14.85 -27.77 -19.75
CA LYS A 360 14.57 -28.36 -21.07
C LYS A 360 13.11 -28.76 -21.16
N ILE A 361 12.37 -28.13 -22.06
CA ILE A 361 10.99 -28.49 -22.39
C ILE A 361 10.98 -28.99 -23.84
N LEU A 362 10.65 -30.27 -24.04
CA LEU A 362 10.62 -30.92 -25.35
C LEU A 362 11.89 -30.65 -26.19
N GLY A 363 13.06 -30.78 -25.55
CA GLY A 363 14.37 -30.55 -26.19
C GLY A 363 14.77 -29.07 -26.33
N ARG A 364 13.88 -28.10 -26.05
CA ARG A 364 14.20 -26.67 -26.07
C ARG A 364 14.71 -26.19 -24.72
N THR A 365 15.82 -25.47 -24.71
CA THR A 365 16.33 -24.80 -23.50
C THR A 365 15.55 -23.52 -23.26
N VAL A 366 14.82 -23.46 -22.15
CA VAL A 366 14.01 -22.32 -21.73
C VAL A 366 14.66 -21.68 -20.51
N LYS A 367 14.94 -20.37 -20.57
CA LYS A 367 15.40 -19.63 -19.38
C LYS A 367 14.29 -19.60 -18.34
N THR A 368 14.58 -20.12 -17.17
CA THR A 368 13.66 -20.13 -16.04
C THR A 368 13.92 -18.89 -15.17
N ARG A 369 12.85 -18.26 -14.71
CA ARG A 369 12.89 -17.16 -13.75
C ARG A 369 12.22 -17.60 -12.46
N ASP A 370 12.53 -16.92 -11.37
CA ASP A 370 11.83 -17.10 -10.10
C ASP A 370 10.32 -16.99 -10.31
N ALA A 371 9.58 -17.90 -9.69
CA ALA A 371 8.12 -17.93 -9.76
C ALA A 371 7.52 -17.66 -8.38
N TYR A 372 6.27 -17.23 -8.37
CA TYR A 372 5.45 -17.00 -7.20
C TYR A 372 4.33 -18.02 -7.20
N SER A 373 4.40 -18.94 -6.24
CA SER A 373 3.40 -19.95 -5.99
C SER A 373 2.36 -19.40 -5.03
N ILE A 374 1.13 -19.33 -5.48
CA ILE A 374 -0.01 -18.79 -4.75
C ILE A 374 -0.88 -19.96 -4.33
N SER A 375 -1.29 -20.01 -3.06
CA SER A 375 -2.17 -21.06 -2.55
C SER A 375 -3.28 -20.49 -1.68
N ILE A 376 -4.51 -20.89 -1.98
CA ILE A 376 -5.73 -20.46 -1.29
C ILE A 376 -6.39 -21.70 -0.70
N LEU A 377 -6.76 -21.62 0.57
CA LEU A 377 -7.49 -22.70 1.22
C LEU A 377 -8.91 -22.77 0.64
N SER A 378 -9.27 -23.90 0.01
CA SER A 378 -10.59 -24.12 -0.60
C SER A 378 -11.56 -24.85 0.34
N SER A 379 -11.07 -25.53 1.37
CA SER A 379 -11.91 -26.26 2.32
C SER A 379 -12.48 -25.35 3.42
N LYS A 380 -13.65 -25.70 3.97
CA LYS A 380 -14.28 -25.01 5.13
C LYS A 380 -13.51 -25.20 6.46
N ARG A 381 -12.39 -25.94 6.45
CA ARG A 381 -11.64 -26.27 7.68
C ARG A 381 -10.91 -25.01 8.14
N LYS A 382 -11.06 -24.61 9.41
CA LYS A 382 -10.29 -23.48 9.95
C LYS A 382 -8.80 -23.83 9.97
N VAL A 383 -7.96 -22.93 9.45
CA VAL A 383 -6.50 -23.03 9.59
C VAL A 383 -6.08 -22.10 10.73
N ALA A 384 -5.42 -22.65 11.74
CA ALA A 384 -5.08 -21.95 12.98
C ALA A 384 -3.91 -20.93 12.85
N ASP A 385 -3.44 -20.69 11.64
CA ASP A 385 -2.23 -19.90 11.38
C ASP A 385 -2.47 -18.41 11.19
N PHE A 386 -3.70 -17.96 10.97
CA PHE A 386 -4.04 -16.55 10.73
C PHE A 386 -5.46 -16.25 11.23
N ARG A 387 -5.78 -14.98 11.50
CA ARG A 387 -7.14 -14.52 11.86
C ARG A 387 -7.65 -13.58 10.77
N ILE A 388 -8.92 -13.72 10.41
CA ILE A 388 -9.59 -12.78 9.51
C ILE A 388 -10.67 -12.08 10.34
N ASN A 389 -10.63 -10.74 10.37
CA ASN A 389 -11.70 -9.92 10.92
C ASN A 389 -12.31 -9.05 9.80
N SER A 390 -13.16 -8.08 10.14
CA SER A 390 -13.80 -7.18 9.16
C SER A 390 -12.82 -6.31 8.37
N GLU A 391 -11.67 -5.97 8.96
CA GLU A 391 -10.76 -4.94 8.44
C GLU A 391 -9.43 -5.50 7.95
N PHE A 392 -8.97 -6.61 8.51
CA PHE A 392 -7.64 -7.17 8.28
C PHE A 392 -7.63 -8.69 8.19
N ILE A 393 -6.62 -9.18 7.48
CA ILE A 393 -6.06 -10.51 7.71
C ILE A 393 -4.83 -10.34 8.59
N VAL A 394 -4.89 -10.92 9.78
CA VAL A 394 -3.84 -10.90 10.80
C VAL A 394 -2.93 -12.11 10.60
N VAL A 395 -1.68 -11.86 10.21
CA VAL A 395 -0.71 -12.88 9.79
C VAL A 395 0.49 -12.88 10.75
N PRO A 396 0.71 -13.95 11.52
CA PRO A 396 1.87 -14.08 12.39
C PRO A 396 3.20 -13.96 11.64
N ILE A 397 4.15 -13.26 12.26
CA ILE A 397 5.51 -13.18 11.73
C ILE A 397 6.18 -14.55 11.83
N LYS A 398 6.68 -15.05 10.69
CA LYS A 398 7.40 -16.32 10.56
C LYS A 398 8.88 -16.16 10.88
N ARG A 399 9.50 -15.08 10.39
CA ARG A 399 10.94 -14.85 10.47
C ARG A 399 11.23 -13.37 10.48
N ILE A 400 12.24 -12.98 11.26
CA ILE A 400 12.86 -11.66 11.24
C ILE A 400 14.36 -11.89 11.07
N SER A 401 14.99 -11.18 10.13
CA SER A 401 16.44 -11.24 9.90
C SER A 401 17.00 -9.84 9.66
N LYS A 402 18.28 -9.64 9.98
CA LYS A 402 19.00 -8.40 9.71
C LYS A 402 19.92 -8.61 8.50
N LEU A 403 19.86 -7.71 7.53
CA LEU A 403 20.66 -7.76 6.31
C LEU A 403 21.51 -6.49 6.21
N PRO A 404 22.85 -6.59 6.16
CA PRO A 404 23.69 -5.43 5.92
C PRO A 404 23.28 -4.70 4.64
N TYR A 405 23.25 -3.37 4.69
CA TYR A 405 22.85 -2.53 3.56
C TYR A 405 23.66 -1.24 3.56
N ASP A 406 24.10 -0.86 2.37
CA ASP A 406 24.80 0.39 2.09
C ASP A 406 24.27 0.91 0.75
N GLY A 407 23.43 1.95 0.79
CA GLY A 407 22.74 2.46 -0.39
C GLY A 407 21.62 3.44 -0.06
N HIS A 408 20.84 3.81 -1.07
CA HIS A 408 19.72 4.72 -0.90
C HIS A 408 18.48 4.02 -0.32
N VAL A 409 17.71 4.72 0.49
CA VAL A 409 16.37 4.30 0.93
C VAL A 409 15.35 5.38 0.59
N LYS A 410 14.14 4.94 0.26
CA LYS A 410 13.04 5.78 -0.17
C LYS A 410 11.87 5.71 0.82
N ASN A 411 11.04 6.75 0.80
CA ASN A 411 9.75 6.77 1.46
C ASN A 411 8.72 7.57 0.64
N LEU A 412 7.43 7.37 0.94
CA LEU A 412 6.32 8.15 0.39
C LEU A 412 5.57 8.83 1.55
N GLU A 413 5.07 10.03 1.28
CA GLU A 413 3.97 10.63 2.02
C GLU A 413 2.68 10.41 1.23
N THR A 414 1.61 10.02 1.92
CA THR A 414 0.33 9.73 1.28
C THR A 414 -0.82 10.42 1.99
N THR A 415 -1.91 10.67 1.28
CA THR A 415 -3.10 11.34 1.83
C THR A 415 -3.73 10.66 3.05
N ASP A 416 -3.53 9.35 3.21
CA ASP A 416 -4.02 8.57 4.37
C ASP A 416 -2.89 8.15 5.32
N ASN A 417 -1.68 8.66 5.12
CA ASN A 417 -0.49 8.38 5.91
C ASN A 417 -0.04 6.90 5.92
N THR A 418 -0.53 6.11 4.96
CA THR A 418 -0.16 4.70 4.85
C THR A 418 0.11 4.29 3.42
N TYR A 419 0.91 3.24 3.28
CA TYR A 419 1.06 2.50 2.04
C TYR A 419 1.38 1.04 2.35
N LEU A 420 1.37 0.18 1.33
CA LEU A 420 1.62 -1.25 1.50
C LEU A 420 3.01 -1.66 1.02
N VAL A 421 3.75 -2.35 1.88
CA VAL A 421 5.00 -3.05 1.53
C VAL A 421 4.73 -4.54 1.63
N SER A 422 4.80 -5.25 0.50
CA SER A 422 4.42 -6.68 0.41
C SER A 422 3.05 -6.98 1.09
N ASN A 423 2.08 -6.09 0.88
CA ASN A 423 0.72 -6.10 1.47
C ASN A 423 0.61 -5.90 3.00
N ALA A 424 1.70 -5.67 3.73
CA ALA A 424 1.58 -5.21 5.12
C ALA A 424 1.47 -3.68 5.16
N VAL A 425 0.67 -3.18 6.09
CA VAL A 425 0.47 -1.74 6.30
C VAL A 425 1.69 -1.13 6.99
N VAL A 426 2.26 -0.11 6.35
CA VAL A 426 3.34 0.72 6.91
C VAL A 426 2.93 2.19 6.88
N HIS A 427 3.55 3.00 7.74
CA HIS A 427 3.23 4.44 7.86
C HIS A 427 4.21 5.30 7.06
N ASN A 428 3.84 6.51 6.65
CA ASN A 428 4.83 7.50 6.22
C ASN A 428 5.67 8.00 7.42
N CYS A 429 6.98 8.01 7.30
CA CYS A 429 7.88 8.52 8.33
C CYS A 429 7.57 10.03 8.66
N SER A 430 7.38 10.42 9.95
CA SER A 430 7.33 11.80 10.53
C SER A 430 6.02 12.63 10.67
N VAL A 431 4.83 12.06 10.46
CA VAL A 431 3.57 12.88 10.36
C VAL A 431 3.08 13.53 11.65
N GLU A 432 3.55 13.15 12.84
CA GLU A 432 2.93 13.62 14.09
C GLU A 432 3.08 15.15 14.29
N VAL A 433 4.20 15.73 13.86
CA VAL A 433 4.41 17.19 13.87
C VAL A 433 3.69 17.88 12.71
N GLY A 434 3.73 17.31 11.49
CA GLY A 434 2.97 17.85 10.36
C GLY A 434 1.45 17.83 10.58
N ALA A 435 0.93 16.81 11.27
CA ALA A 435 -0.46 16.75 11.70
C ALA A 435 -0.75 17.82 12.76
N ALA A 436 0.11 17.96 13.78
CA ALA A 436 -0.03 19.01 14.79
C ALA A 436 -0.02 20.42 14.18
N ALA A 437 0.83 20.65 13.18
CA ALA A 437 0.95 21.89 12.40
C ALA A 437 -0.24 22.16 11.48
N GLY A 438 -0.85 21.12 10.93
CA GLY A 438 -1.97 21.25 10.01
C GLY A 438 -3.25 21.80 10.65
N SER A 439 -4.13 22.35 9.81
CA SER A 439 -5.41 23.01 10.19
C SER A 439 -6.34 22.22 11.12
N ARG A 440 -6.17 20.90 11.19
CA ARG A 440 -6.93 20.03 12.09
C ARG A 440 -6.61 20.25 13.56
N PHE A 441 -5.33 20.49 13.88
CA PHE A 441 -4.87 20.72 15.24
C PHE A 441 -4.43 22.16 15.44
N ASP A 442 -3.74 22.75 14.45
CA ASP A 442 -3.32 24.15 14.41
C ASP A 442 -2.51 24.53 15.66
N MET A 443 -1.19 24.38 15.57
CA MET A 443 -0.28 24.63 16.70
C MET A 443 -0.47 26.01 17.34
N GLU A 444 -0.93 27.02 16.57
CA GLU A 444 -1.16 28.36 17.10
C GLU A 444 -2.22 28.35 18.21
N ARG A 445 -3.20 27.44 18.13
CA ARG A 445 -4.22 27.25 19.18
C ARG A 445 -3.65 26.77 20.50
N PHE A 446 -2.49 26.13 20.45
CA PHE A 446 -1.75 25.67 21.62
C PHE A 446 -0.65 26.65 22.04
N GLY A 447 -0.64 27.85 21.47
CA GLY A 447 0.37 28.87 21.75
C GLY A 447 1.73 28.52 21.15
N ALA A 448 1.79 27.78 20.04
CA ALA A 448 3.03 27.52 19.32
C ALA A 448 2.88 27.98 17.86
N LEU A 449 3.75 28.89 17.41
CA LEU A 449 3.73 29.40 16.04
C LEU A 449 4.71 28.58 15.21
N GLU A 450 4.25 27.94 14.14
CA GLU A 450 5.17 27.21 13.27
C GLU A 450 6.22 28.16 12.68
N ALA A 451 7.49 27.76 12.69
CA ALA A 451 8.57 28.66 12.31
C ALA A 451 8.59 28.90 10.78
N PHE A 452 7.94 29.97 10.33
CA PHE A 452 8.00 30.46 8.94
C PHE A 452 9.24 31.32 8.65
N GLY A 453 10.20 31.39 9.58
CA GLY A 453 11.30 32.36 9.58
C GLY A 453 12.68 31.77 9.86
N SER A 454 13.65 32.66 10.10
CA SER A 454 15.02 32.24 10.44
C SER A 454 15.05 31.50 11.77
N LEU A 455 15.86 30.44 11.87
CA LEU A 455 16.16 29.72 13.12
C LEU A 455 16.58 30.63 14.28
N ARG A 456 17.07 31.85 14.01
CA ARG A 456 17.41 32.85 15.03
C ARG A 456 16.20 33.45 15.75
N GLN A 457 15.02 33.31 15.16
CA GLN A 457 13.74 33.78 15.71
C GLN A 457 12.99 32.66 16.44
N CYS A 458 13.61 31.47 16.53
CA CYS A 458 13.02 30.30 17.14
C CYS A 458 13.56 30.09 18.56
N ASP A 459 12.68 29.71 19.47
CA ASP A 459 12.97 29.39 20.88
C ASP A 459 12.84 27.88 21.18
N LEU A 460 12.36 27.08 20.22
CA LEU A 460 12.21 25.63 20.33
C LEU A 460 12.78 24.89 19.10
N LEU A 461 13.64 23.90 19.31
CA LEU A 461 14.14 23.00 18.27
C LEU A 461 13.55 21.60 18.46
N ILE A 462 12.83 21.08 17.46
CA ILE A 462 12.30 19.70 17.51
C ILE A 462 13.12 18.81 16.58
N VAL A 463 13.90 17.91 17.18
CA VAL A 463 14.71 16.93 16.46
C VAL A 463 13.90 15.66 16.31
N MET A 464 13.46 15.36 15.08
CA MET A 464 12.55 14.25 14.77
C MET A 464 13.25 13.05 14.11
N GLY A 465 14.38 13.31 13.45
CA GLY A 465 15.18 12.34 12.72
C GLY A 465 16.45 11.86 13.43
N THR A 466 17.10 10.86 12.84
CA THR A 466 18.39 10.34 13.31
C THR A 466 19.49 11.40 13.16
N VAL A 467 20.22 11.69 14.24
CA VAL A 467 21.34 12.63 14.23
C VAL A 467 22.64 11.90 13.97
N THR A 468 23.07 11.88 12.70
CA THR A 468 24.37 11.27 12.35
C THR A 468 25.55 12.07 12.89
N ARG A 469 26.73 11.45 13.06
CA ARG A 469 27.97 12.16 13.46
C ARG A 469 28.33 13.35 12.56
N LYS A 470 27.98 13.29 11.27
CA LYS A 470 28.18 14.39 10.31
C LYS A 470 27.16 15.52 10.50
N LEU A 471 25.95 15.20 10.93
CA LEU A 471 24.86 16.15 11.15
C LEU A 471 24.96 16.84 12.52
N ALA A 472 25.44 16.14 13.55
CA ALA A 472 25.60 16.64 14.91
C ALA A 472 26.26 18.03 15.01
N PRO A 473 27.42 18.33 14.36
CA PRO A 473 28.02 19.66 14.44
C PRO A 473 27.17 20.75 13.78
N ARG A 474 26.40 20.42 12.73
CA ARG A 474 25.50 21.37 12.06
C ARG A 474 24.26 21.64 12.90
N LEU A 475 23.70 20.59 13.52
CA LEU A 475 22.59 20.71 14.47
C LEU A 475 22.99 21.56 15.67
N LYS A 476 24.19 21.36 16.20
CA LYS A 476 24.76 22.19 17.26
C LYS A 476 24.93 23.64 16.82
N LEU A 477 25.49 23.88 15.63
CA LEU A 477 25.61 25.24 15.09
C LEU A 477 24.25 25.94 14.98
N ILE A 478 23.22 25.22 14.53
CA ILE A 478 21.85 25.73 14.44
C ILE A 478 21.32 26.10 15.84
N TYR A 479 21.46 25.20 16.81
CA TYR A 479 21.04 25.46 18.19
C TYR A 479 21.81 26.64 18.80
N ASP A 480 23.11 26.73 18.57
CA ASP A 480 23.96 27.81 19.08
C ASP A 480 23.55 29.18 18.46
N GLN A 481 22.96 29.20 17.26
CA GLN A 481 22.42 30.40 16.60
C GLN A 481 21.01 30.82 17.05
N MET A 482 20.29 29.99 17.80
CA MET A 482 18.98 30.35 18.38
C MET A 482 19.16 31.35 19.55
N ALA A 483 18.21 32.27 19.70
CA ALA A 483 18.18 33.25 20.78
C ALA A 483 17.75 32.62 22.11
N GLU A 484 18.23 33.15 23.24
CA GLU A 484 17.76 32.72 24.56
C GLU A 484 16.43 33.41 24.93
N PRO A 485 15.50 32.71 25.62
CA PRO A 485 15.60 31.32 26.07
C PRO A 485 15.39 30.32 24.92
N LYS A 486 16.21 29.26 24.86
CA LYS A 486 16.06 28.18 23.85
C LYS A 486 15.96 26.79 24.44
N TRP A 487 15.14 25.96 23.79
CA TRP A 487 14.86 24.59 24.19
C TRP A 487 15.04 23.61 23.03
N THR A 488 15.36 22.36 23.34
CA THR A 488 15.38 21.26 22.36
C THR A 488 14.54 20.10 22.83
N ILE A 489 13.68 19.58 21.95
CA ILE A 489 12.94 18.34 22.13
C ILE A 489 13.50 17.31 21.14
N ALA A 490 14.06 16.22 21.66
CA ALA A 490 14.28 15.02 20.87
C ALA A 490 12.96 14.24 20.82
N MET A 491 12.29 14.28 19.66
CA MET A 491 10.99 13.66 19.46
C MET A 491 11.13 12.38 18.64
N GLY A 492 10.53 11.31 19.15
CA GLY A 492 10.59 10.00 18.51
C GLY A 492 11.92 9.28 18.77
N ALA A 493 11.87 7.95 18.75
CA ALA A 493 13.03 7.16 19.13
C ALA A 493 14.18 7.17 18.09
N CYS A 494 14.02 7.82 16.94
CA CYS A 494 15.12 8.09 16.02
C CYS A 494 16.07 9.18 16.54
N ALA A 495 15.53 10.20 17.21
CA ALA A 495 16.32 11.27 17.82
C ALA A 495 16.83 10.89 19.23
N ILE A 496 16.07 10.08 19.97
CA ILE A 496 16.37 9.75 21.39
C ILE A 496 17.38 8.61 21.53
N THR A 497 17.26 7.56 20.71
CA THR A 497 18.06 6.31 20.88
C THR A 497 18.76 5.85 19.60
N GLY A 498 18.65 6.62 18.52
CA GLY A 498 19.04 6.23 17.15
C GLY A 498 20.49 6.41 16.79
#